data_AF-W3WGA6-F1
#
_entry.id   AF-W3WGA6-F1
#
_cell.length_a   1.000
_cell.length_b   1.000
_cell.length_c   1.000
_cell.angle_alpha   90.00
_cell.angle_beta   90.00
_cell.angle_gamma   90.00
#
_symmetry.space_group_name_H-M   'P 1'
#
loop_
_entity.id
_entity.type
_entity.pdbx_description
1 polymer ?
#
loop_
_entity_poly.entity_id
_entity_poly.type
_entity_poly.pdbx_seq_one_letter_code
_entity_poly.pdbx_strand_id
1 'polypeptide(L)'
;MRIISILSWAGAATSYAVRNAVRIKSQRVQLPDYHKNAGVLRYVNPLIGTNGANPDNNGGMIPSVSIPFGMTRWTPQTRGNFISQVPCHDTDQYIHGFQATHQPAIWMGEQGQVVLTPGWSQEIKALFQERGLAFRKEDEVSTPYVYEVLLNADTQGEHGWNLTEEAAGGGPVPGGAGSAPLAVIVGANGRIRRSKREPNARDRTIRAAMGATAHVGFLRFDFEDAFGSEGLSTEPYIHVQASHMGWNGDIRIDPGRSEISGSNTERQDYKLGPNRSVSFKGFFISRFSIPFSSFGTTNGGNVTGNSAHISGGFSGGYVKFPANTTRVEVRTAVSFVSVEQARKNLEFEVPDDMSFEDMIESTKHTWLDKLGRVTIEGVNSTDKEHDPRTIWYTGLYHALQYPNDFSEPLSDETGSAKVYYNGYADSVHKSNE
;
A
#
# COMPACT_ATOMS: atom_id res chain seq x y z
N MET A 1 43.47 -6.46 59.49
CA MET A 1 42.94 -7.76 58.99
C MET A 1 41.47 -7.52 58.63
N ARG A 2 41.15 -7.38 57.33
CA ARG A 2 39.78 -7.16 56.83
C ARG A 2 39.24 -8.51 56.35
N ILE A 3 38.10 -8.93 56.89
CA ILE A 3 37.34 -10.10 56.42
C ILE A 3 36.33 -9.58 55.38
N ILE A 4 36.43 -10.08 54.16
CA ILE A 4 35.51 -9.84 53.05
C ILE A 4 34.42 -10.92 53.14
N SER A 5 33.15 -10.52 53.27
CA SER A 5 32.01 -11.42 53.10
C SER A 5 31.52 -11.38 51.65
N ILE A 6 31.48 -12.56 51.03
CA ILE A 6 30.95 -12.82 49.70
C ILE A 6 29.44 -13.06 49.86
N LEU A 7 28.61 -12.18 49.29
CA LEU A 7 27.15 -12.35 49.24
C LEU A 7 26.65 -12.32 47.79
N SER A 8 26.42 -13.56 47.32
CA SER A 8 25.41 -14.05 46.37
C SER A 8 25.17 -13.30 45.05
N TRP A 9 25.83 -13.81 44.02
CA TRP A 9 25.56 -13.66 42.59
C TRP A 9 24.43 -14.61 42.10
N ALA A 10 23.36 -14.80 42.87
CA ALA A 10 22.33 -15.83 42.58
C ALA A 10 20.96 -15.28 42.15
N GLY A 11 20.72 -13.96 42.23
CA GLY A 11 19.41 -13.37 41.91
C GLY A 11 19.19 -13.00 40.44
N ALA A 12 20.24 -12.81 39.65
CA ALA A 12 20.12 -12.30 38.28
C ALA A 12 19.86 -13.40 37.23
N ALA A 13 20.34 -14.63 37.46
CA ALA A 13 20.20 -15.73 36.49
C ALA A 13 18.76 -16.29 36.44
N THR A 14 18.05 -16.28 37.57
CA THR A 14 16.68 -16.81 37.67
C THR A 14 15.65 -15.91 36.98
N SER A 15 15.87 -14.59 37.00
CA SER A 15 15.07 -13.60 36.26
C SER A 15 15.17 -13.78 34.73
N TYR A 16 16.37 -14.12 34.23
CA TYR A 16 16.61 -14.31 32.80
C TYR A 16 16.04 -15.64 32.28
N ALA A 17 16.10 -16.70 33.09
CA ALA A 17 15.53 -18.00 32.74
C ALA A 17 13.99 -18.00 32.78
N VAL A 18 13.38 -17.31 33.75
CA VAL A 18 11.91 -17.15 33.81
C VAL A 18 11.40 -16.28 32.66
N ARG A 19 12.14 -15.23 32.25
CA ARG A 19 11.85 -14.44 31.04
C ARG A 19 11.95 -15.26 29.75
N ASN A 20 12.87 -16.23 29.67
CA ASN A 20 12.94 -17.16 28.54
C ASN A 20 11.92 -18.32 28.62
N ALA A 21 11.39 -18.65 29.80
CA ALA A 21 10.36 -19.68 29.95
C ALA A 21 8.95 -19.16 29.62
N VAL A 22 8.68 -17.87 29.81
CA VAL A 22 7.46 -17.19 29.29
C VAL A 22 7.51 -17.00 27.76
N ARG A 23 8.68 -17.21 27.14
CA ARG A 23 8.93 -17.13 25.69
C ARG A 23 8.33 -18.28 24.86
N ILE A 24 7.57 -19.19 25.48
CA ILE A 24 6.96 -20.34 24.78
C ILE A 24 5.53 -20.51 25.30
N LYS A 25 4.64 -19.58 24.98
CA LYS A 25 3.17 -19.77 24.94
C LYS A 25 2.38 -18.60 24.36
N SER A 26 3.00 -17.68 23.60
CA SER A 26 2.20 -16.98 22.60
C SER A 26 1.83 -18.02 21.55
N GLN A 27 0.53 -18.25 21.35
CA GLN A 27 0.06 -18.94 20.15
C GLN A 27 0.66 -18.16 18.99
N ARG A 28 1.73 -18.67 18.35
CA ARG A 28 2.13 -18.18 17.04
C ARG A 28 0.90 -18.36 16.18
N VAL A 29 0.25 -17.25 15.83
CA VAL A 29 -0.78 -17.25 14.79
C VAL A 29 -0.14 -17.97 13.61
N GLN A 30 -0.70 -19.12 13.23
CA GLN A 30 -0.22 -19.84 12.05
C GLN A 30 -0.56 -18.95 10.86
N LEU A 31 0.46 -18.25 10.36
CA LEU A 31 0.28 -17.34 9.24
C LEU A 31 -0.17 -18.16 8.01
N PRO A 32 -1.13 -17.65 7.22
CA PRO A 32 -1.48 -18.26 5.96
C PRO A 32 -0.25 -18.32 5.06
N ASP A 33 -0.12 -19.39 4.28
CA ASP A 33 0.92 -19.51 3.25
C ASP A 33 0.28 -19.27 1.89
N TYR A 34 0.26 -17.99 1.47
CA TYR A 34 -0.34 -17.54 0.21
C TYR A 34 0.39 -18.09 -1.03
N HIS A 35 1.62 -18.59 -0.86
CA HIS A 35 2.52 -18.96 -1.96
C HIS A 35 2.46 -20.44 -2.32
N LYS A 36 1.66 -21.24 -1.61
CA LYS A 36 1.37 -22.62 -2.02
C LYS A 36 0.81 -22.65 -3.43
N ASN A 37 1.26 -23.63 -4.21
CA ASN A 37 0.80 -23.84 -5.59
C ASN A 37 0.98 -22.61 -6.51
N ALA A 38 1.97 -21.75 -6.25
CA ALA A 38 2.24 -20.56 -7.09
C ALA A 38 2.63 -20.88 -8.54
N GLY A 39 2.88 -22.14 -8.90
CA GLY A 39 3.17 -22.54 -10.28
C GLY A 39 4.34 -21.76 -10.86
N VAL A 40 4.16 -21.18 -12.05
CA VAL A 40 5.14 -20.32 -12.73
C VAL A 40 5.27 -18.92 -12.10
N LEU A 41 4.30 -18.50 -11.28
CA LEU A 41 4.32 -17.18 -10.64
C LEU A 41 5.45 -17.02 -9.62
N ARG A 42 6.03 -18.13 -9.14
CA ARG A 42 7.25 -18.11 -8.31
C ARG A 42 8.46 -17.47 -9.00
N TYR A 43 8.42 -17.33 -10.33
CA TYR A 43 9.45 -16.67 -11.12
C TYR A 43 9.15 -15.18 -11.35
N VAL A 44 7.95 -14.69 -11.04
CA VAL A 44 7.65 -13.27 -11.24
C VAL A 44 8.23 -12.48 -10.08
N ASN A 45 9.06 -11.49 -10.39
CA ASN A 45 9.62 -10.54 -9.42
C ASN A 45 9.18 -9.11 -9.76
N PRO A 46 8.09 -8.60 -9.15
CA PRO A 46 7.61 -7.24 -9.41
C PRO A 46 8.59 -6.12 -9.03
N LEU A 47 9.65 -6.42 -8.26
CA LEU A 47 10.67 -5.43 -7.88
C LEU A 47 11.71 -5.18 -8.98
N ILE A 48 11.78 -6.03 -10.02
CA ILE A 48 12.67 -5.77 -11.16
C ILE A 48 12.25 -4.45 -11.82
N GLY A 49 13.18 -3.52 -11.89
CA GLY A 49 12.99 -2.19 -12.47
C GLY A 49 12.46 -1.10 -11.52
N THR A 50 12.41 -1.40 -10.21
CA THR A 50 11.96 -0.46 -9.16
C THR A 50 13.13 0.22 -8.40
N ASN A 51 14.37 -0.08 -8.79
CA ASN A 51 15.59 0.45 -8.16
C ASN A 51 16.39 1.29 -9.17
N GLY A 52 17.04 2.37 -8.76
CA GLY A 52 18.00 3.11 -9.57
C GLY A 52 18.53 4.32 -8.83
N ALA A 53 19.57 4.96 -9.35
CA ALA A 53 19.96 6.30 -8.85
C ALA A 53 18.89 7.35 -9.20
N ASN A 54 18.27 7.19 -10.37
CA ASN A 54 17.11 7.95 -10.79
C ASN A 54 15.99 6.97 -11.16
N PRO A 55 14.72 7.38 -11.02
CA PRO A 55 13.58 6.55 -11.37
C PRO A 55 13.60 6.00 -12.82
N ASP A 56 14.19 6.71 -13.78
CA ASP A 56 14.20 6.31 -15.20
C ASP A 56 15.34 5.35 -15.54
N ASN A 57 16.34 5.20 -14.65
CA ASN A 57 17.56 4.46 -14.96
C ASN A 57 17.32 2.95 -15.10
N ASN A 58 16.22 2.44 -14.53
CA ASN A 58 15.92 1.02 -14.49
C ASN A 58 14.46 0.73 -14.85
N GLY A 59 13.84 1.58 -15.68
CA GLY A 59 12.51 1.34 -16.22
C GLY A 59 11.36 2.05 -15.50
N GLY A 60 11.53 2.48 -14.24
CA GLY A 60 10.51 3.21 -13.50
C GLY A 60 9.26 2.36 -13.23
N MET A 61 9.47 1.10 -12.84
CA MET A 61 8.40 0.13 -12.61
C MET A 61 7.75 0.33 -11.24
N ILE A 62 6.50 -0.14 -11.11
CA ILE A 62 5.72 -0.11 -9.87
C ILE A 62 5.44 -1.56 -9.44
N PRO A 63 5.93 -2.01 -8.26
CA PRO A 63 5.64 -3.34 -7.75
C PRO A 63 4.20 -3.36 -7.26
N SER A 64 3.31 -4.00 -8.03
CA SER A 64 1.88 -3.92 -7.78
C SER A 64 1.20 -5.27 -7.75
N VAL A 65 0.12 -5.33 -6.99
CA VAL A 65 -0.86 -6.41 -7.02
C VAL A 65 -2.12 -5.92 -7.75
N SER A 66 -2.61 -6.75 -8.65
CA SER A 66 -3.89 -6.61 -9.37
C SER A 66 -4.08 -7.87 -10.23
N ILE A 67 -5.21 -7.99 -10.91
CA ILE A 67 -5.36 -8.93 -12.01
C ILE A 67 -4.71 -8.36 -13.30
N PRO A 68 -4.39 -9.20 -14.30
CA PRO A 68 -4.00 -8.72 -15.62
C PRO A 68 -4.98 -7.67 -16.16
N PHE A 69 -4.45 -6.53 -16.62
CA PHE A 69 -5.20 -5.37 -17.13
C PHE A 69 -6.21 -4.76 -16.15
N GLY A 70 -6.09 -5.02 -14.84
CA GLY A 70 -7.02 -4.47 -13.84
C GLY A 70 -7.09 -2.95 -13.90
N MET A 71 -8.29 -2.39 -13.63
CA MET A 71 -8.50 -0.94 -13.62
C MET A 71 -7.51 -0.26 -12.67
N THR A 72 -7.45 -0.79 -11.44
CA THR A 72 -6.67 -0.26 -10.35
C THR A 72 -5.60 -1.27 -9.94
N ARG A 73 -4.38 -0.77 -9.76
CA ARG A 73 -3.28 -1.53 -9.18
C ARG A 73 -3.03 -1.05 -7.76
N TRP A 74 -2.52 -1.93 -6.91
CA TRP A 74 -2.20 -1.59 -5.52
C TRP A 74 -0.72 -1.80 -5.26
N THR A 75 -0.06 -0.82 -4.63
CA THR A 75 1.39 -0.82 -4.38
C THR A 75 1.70 -0.30 -2.97
N PRO A 76 2.75 -0.77 -2.29
CA PRO A 76 3.32 -0.01 -1.17
C PRO A 76 3.71 1.40 -1.64
N GLN A 77 3.54 2.39 -0.78
CA GLN A 77 3.97 3.77 -1.00
C GLN A 77 5.22 4.04 -0.16
N THR A 78 6.39 4.13 -0.77
CA THR A 78 7.63 4.59 -0.12
C THR A 78 7.95 6.06 -0.46
N ARG A 79 7.34 6.60 -1.51
CA ARG A 79 7.50 7.99 -2.00
C ARG A 79 6.15 8.58 -2.37
N GLY A 80 6.01 9.90 -2.26
CA GLY A 80 4.87 10.60 -2.86
C GLY A 80 5.06 10.64 -4.36
N ASN A 81 4.18 9.99 -5.12
CA ASN A 81 4.32 9.93 -6.56
C ASN A 81 3.77 11.17 -7.26
N PHE A 82 4.42 11.54 -8.35
CA PHE A 82 4.04 12.67 -9.19
C PHE A 82 4.66 12.49 -10.58
N ILE A 83 4.51 13.46 -11.48
CA ILE A 83 5.23 13.45 -12.76
C ILE A 83 6.74 13.38 -12.49
N SER A 84 7.40 12.34 -12.99
CA SER A 84 8.82 12.02 -12.75
C SER A 84 9.14 11.30 -11.42
N GLN A 85 8.12 10.79 -10.71
CA GLN A 85 8.32 10.00 -9.49
C GLN A 85 7.26 8.89 -9.37
N VAL A 86 7.70 7.66 -9.16
CA VAL A 86 6.84 6.49 -8.88
C VAL A 86 6.62 6.31 -7.36
N PRO A 87 5.53 5.63 -6.92
CA PRO A 87 5.16 5.54 -5.50
C PRO A 87 6.07 4.64 -4.68
N CYS A 88 6.84 3.74 -5.31
CA CYS A 88 7.69 2.79 -4.61
C CYS A 88 9.10 2.77 -5.22
N HIS A 89 10.10 2.64 -4.36
CA HIS A 89 11.49 2.42 -4.76
C HIS A 89 12.18 1.40 -3.86
N ASP A 90 12.84 0.40 -4.44
CA ASP A 90 13.33 -0.78 -3.70
C ASP A 90 14.47 -0.50 -2.72
N THR A 91 15.12 0.66 -2.78
CA THR A 91 16.15 1.03 -1.78
C THR A 91 15.58 1.70 -0.54
N ASP A 92 14.31 2.08 -0.55
CA ASP A 92 13.70 2.84 0.54
C ASP A 92 13.45 1.92 1.75
N GLN A 93 13.47 2.53 2.94
CA GLN A 93 13.41 1.83 4.23
C GLN A 93 12.15 2.12 5.04
N TYR A 94 11.25 2.94 4.49
CA TYR A 94 10.00 3.35 5.12
C TYR A 94 8.85 3.15 4.15
N ILE A 95 7.74 2.63 4.66
CA ILE A 95 6.45 2.59 3.96
C ILE A 95 5.55 3.63 4.60
N HIS A 96 5.03 4.52 3.78
CA HIS A 96 4.16 5.64 4.14
C HIS A 96 2.68 5.34 3.88
N GLY A 97 2.36 4.17 3.32
CA GLY A 97 0.99 3.73 3.08
C GLY A 97 0.91 2.66 1.99
N PHE A 98 -0.32 2.32 1.62
CA PHE A 98 -0.67 1.37 0.57
C PHE A 98 -1.63 2.07 -0.39
N GLN A 99 -1.22 2.18 -1.64
CA GLN A 99 -1.80 3.11 -2.61
C GLN A 99 -2.50 2.35 -3.73
N ALA A 100 -3.76 2.71 -3.98
CA ALA A 100 -4.43 2.48 -5.24
C ALA A 100 -3.84 3.43 -6.29
N THR A 101 -3.18 2.89 -7.31
CA THR A 101 -2.44 3.64 -8.33
C THR A 101 -2.93 3.32 -9.73
N HIS A 102 -2.96 4.37 -10.55
CA HIS A 102 -3.26 4.32 -11.98
C HIS A 102 -2.10 4.83 -12.82
N GLN A 103 -0.99 5.26 -12.18
CA GLN A 103 0.18 5.83 -12.84
C GLN A 103 0.75 4.87 -13.90
N PRO A 104 0.64 5.18 -15.20
CA PRO A 104 0.99 4.24 -16.25
C PRO A 104 2.51 4.18 -16.47
N ALA A 105 3.16 5.33 -16.33
CA ALA A 105 4.59 5.51 -16.43
C ALA A 105 4.98 6.72 -15.60
N ILE A 106 6.25 6.76 -15.24
CA ILE A 106 6.85 7.86 -14.49
C ILE A 106 6.53 9.25 -15.08
N TRP A 107 6.56 9.41 -16.41
CA TRP A 107 6.37 10.70 -17.08
C TRP A 107 4.92 11.19 -17.15
N MET A 108 3.95 10.34 -16.83
CA MET A 108 2.52 10.65 -16.96
C MET A 108 1.88 11.08 -15.64
N GLY A 109 2.50 10.74 -14.52
CA GLY A 109 1.96 11.04 -13.20
C GLY A 109 0.77 10.16 -12.81
N GLU A 110 0.13 10.54 -11.71
CA GLU A 110 -0.96 9.80 -11.07
C GLU A 110 -2.36 10.34 -11.44
N GLN A 111 -3.37 9.51 -11.23
CA GLN A 111 -4.77 9.91 -11.27
C GLN A 111 -5.61 9.15 -10.24
N GLY A 112 -6.52 9.85 -9.55
CA GLY A 112 -7.59 9.25 -8.75
C GLY A 112 -7.11 8.33 -7.62
N GLN A 113 -5.92 8.56 -7.04
CA GLN A 113 -5.35 7.66 -6.03
C GLN A 113 -6.11 7.68 -4.70
N VAL A 114 -6.03 6.60 -3.93
CA VAL A 114 -6.40 6.55 -2.52
C VAL A 114 -5.32 5.81 -1.76
N VAL A 115 -4.92 6.31 -0.59
CA VAL A 115 -3.83 5.73 0.22
C VAL A 115 -4.33 5.36 1.60
N LEU A 116 -4.09 4.11 2.00
CA LEU A 116 -4.38 3.60 3.34
C LEU A 116 -3.09 3.52 4.14
N THR A 117 -3.09 4.04 5.37
CA THR A 117 -1.91 4.00 6.25
C THR A 117 -2.30 3.44 7.62
N PRO A 118 -1.78 2.26 8.02
CA PRO A 118 -1.99 1.77 9.37
C PRO A 118 -1.09 2.53 10.35
N GLY A 119 -1.55 2.68 11.59
CA GLY A 119 -0.72 3.20 12.67
C GLY A 119 -1.15 2.67 14.03
N TRP A 120 -0.26 2.85 15.01
CA TRP A 120 -0.49 2.39 16.38
C TRP A 120 0.12 3.38 17.38
N SER A 121 -0.56 4.50 17.58
CA SER A 121 -0.10 5.59 18.45
C SER A 121 -1.28 6.34 19.08
N GLN A 122 -0.98 7.22 20.05
CA GLN A 122 -1.99 8.09 20.65
C GLN A 122 -2.50 9.13 19.65
N GLU A 123 -1.56 9.73 18.92
CA GLU A 123 -1.80 10.75 17.90
C GLU A 123 -1.97 10.11 16.52
N ILE A 124 -2.79 10.75 15.69
CA ILE A 124 -2.96 10.37 14.28
C ILE A 124 -1.88 11.06 13.47
N LYS A 125 -0.96 10.28 12.90
CA LYS A 125 0.08 10.79 12.00
C LYS A 125 -0.47 10.78 10.57
N ALA A 126 -0.87 11.95 10.08
CA ALA A 126 -1.53 12.10 8.77
C ALA A 126 -0.57 12.60 7.68
N LEU A 127 0.43 13.39 8.05
CA LEU A 127 1.42 13.93 7.11
C LEU A 127 2.33 12.81 6.60
N PHE A 128 2.71 12.90 5.32
CA PHE A 128 3.56 11.90 4.67
C PHE A 128 4.81 11.62 5.49
N GLN A 129 5.50 12.68 5.93
CA GLN A 129 6.75 12.52 6.64
C GLN A 129 6.60 11.92 8.04
N GLU A 130 5.44 12.08 8.69
CA GLU A 130 5.20 11.58 10.04
C GLU A 130 4.74 10.12 10.06
N ARG A 131 4.05 9.68 9.00
CA ARG A 131 3.36 8.38 8.95
C ARG A 131 4.22 7.21 8.46
N GLY A 132 5.49 7.47 8.15
CA GLY A 132 6.42 6.45 7.65
C GLY A 132 6.75 5.38 8.71
N LEU A 133 6.53 4.12 8.37
CA LEU A 133 6.87 2.97 9.22
C LEU A 133 8.08 2.24 8.65
N ALA A 134 9.11 2.05 9.49
CA ALA A 134 10.34 1.38 9.08
C ALA A 134 10.12 -0.11 8.84
N PHE A 135 10.79 -0.66 7.82
CA PHE A 135 10.78 -2.09 7.53
C PHE A 135 12.17 -2.58 7.11
N ARG A 136 12.35 -3.91 7.00
CA ARG A 136 13.56 -4.50 6.44
C ARG A 136 13.19 -5.21 5.14
N LYS A 137 14.09 -5.19 4.16
CA LYS A 137 13.90 -5.86 2.87
C LYS A 137 13.68 -7.37 2.99
N GLU A 138 14.28 -7.99 3.99
CA GLU A 138 14.07 -9.42 4.29
C GLU A 138 12.67 -9.73 4.85
N ASP A 139 11.92 -8.72 5.29
CA ASP A 139 10.55 -8.86 5.77
C ASP A 139 9.52 -8.46 4.70
N GLU A 140 9.95 -8.15 3.48
CA GLU A 140 9.11 -7.77 2.34
C GLU A 140 9.01 -8.94 1.35
N VAL A 141 7.78 -9.26 0.94
CA VAL A 141 7.51 -10.23 -0.12
C VAL A 141 6.60 -9.56 -1.14
N SER A 142 7.04 -9.52 -2.40
CA SER A 142 6.31 -8.92 -3.51
C SER A 142 6.04 -9.96 -4.58
N THR A 143 4.76 -10.16 -4.90
CA THR A 143 4.30 -11.06 -5.97
C THR A 143 3.18 -10.36 -6.76
N PRO A 144 2.76 -10.89 -7.92
CA PRO A 144 1.64 -10.32 -8.67
C PRO A 144 0.28 -10.38 -7.96
N TYR A 145 0.13 -11.27 -6.97
CA TYR A 145 -1.16 -11.58 -6.34
C TYR A 145 -1.25 -11.16 -4.88
N VAL A 146 -0.13 -11.12 -4.16
CA VAL A 146 -0.04 -10.63 -2.78
C VAL A 146 1.27 -9.86 -2.54
N TYR A 147 1.15 -8.76 -1.81
CA TYR A 147 2.27 -8.01 -1.23
C TYR A 147 2.20 -8.12 0.29
N GLU A 148 3.33 -8.44 0.92
CA GLU A 148 3.42 -8.63 2.38
C GLU A 148 4.62 -7.88 2.95
N VAL A 149 4.43 -7.26 4.11
CA VAL A 149 5.53 -6.58 4.82
C VAL A 149 5.32 -6.58 6.33
N LEU A 150 6.40 -6.74 7.09
CA LEU A 150 6.42 -6.52 8.54
C LEU A 150 6.96 -5.12 8.88
N LEU A 151 6.08 -4.26 9.39
CA LEU A 151 6.36 -2.88 9.74
C LEU A 151 6.68 -2.72 11.23
N ASN A 152 7.60 -1.81 11.56
CA ASN A 152 7.86 -1.38 12.93
C ASN A 152 6.84 -0.30 13.35
N ALA A 153 5.89 -0.66 14.20
CA ALA A 153 4.83 0.24 14.65
C ALA A 153 5.35 1.37 15.57
N ASP A 154 6.53 1.16 16.17
CA ASP A 154 7.18 2.11 17.07
C ASP A 154 8.07 3.13 16.36
N THR A 155 8.02 3.18 15.02
CA THR A 155 8.80 4.14 14.24
C THR A 155 8.48 5.59 14.66
N GLN A 156 9.51 6.33 15.05
CA GLN A 156 9.43 7.73 15.46
C GLN A 156 10.17 8.65 14.50
N GLY A 157 9.85 9.94 14.55
CA GLY A 157 10.46 10.99 13.74
C GLY A 157 9.78 11.19 12.38
N GLU A 158 10.31 12.14 11.63
CA GLU A 158 9.87 12.48 10.27
C GLU A 158 10.82 11.88 9.23
N HIS A 159 10.27 11.29 8.17
CA HIS A 159 11.01 10.56 7.14
C HIS A 159 10.50 10.90 5.75
N GLY A 160 11.38 11.00 4.75
CA GLY A 160 10.94 11.02 3.34
C GLY A 160 10.20 12.28 2.86
N TRP A 161 10.17 13.39 3.61
CA TRP A 161 9.59 14.66 3.13
C TRP A 161 10.10 15.08 1.75
N ASN A 162 11.41 14.93 1.50
CA ASN A 162 12.06 15.25 0.22
C ASN A 162 11.67 14.32 -0.94
N LEU A 163 10.84 13.30 -0.69
CA LEU A 163 10.36 12.32 -1.65
C LEU A 163 8.90 12.59 -2.05
N THR A 164 8.41 13.81 -1.87
CA THR A 164 7.03 14.23 -2.11
C THR A 164 6.94 15.28 -3.23
N GLU A 165 5.77 15.43 -3.88
CA GLU A 165 5.56 16.46 -4.92
C GLU A 165 5.73 17.86 -4.34
N GLU A 166 5.26 18.03 -3.11
CA GLU A 166 5.31 19.25 -2.33
C GLU A 166 6.73 19.75 -2.15
N ALA A 167 7.64 18.86 -1.75
CA ALA A 167 9.06 19.17 -1.60
C ALA A 167 9.75 19.44 -2.95
N ALA A 168 9.25 18.85 -4.04
CA ALA A 168 9.75 19.07 -5.38
C ALA A 168 9.30 20.42 -6.00
N GLY A 169 8.39 21.15 -5.36
CA GLY A 169 7.94 22.47 -5.81
C GLY A 169 7.05 22.45 -7.06
N GLY A 170 6.29 21.36 -7.27
CA GLY A 170 5.35 21.23 -8.40
C GLY A 170 5.89 20.51 -9.64
N GLY A 171 6.95 19.70 -9.47
CA GLY A 171 7.49 18.77 -10.47
C GLY A 171 8.10 19.41 -11.72
N PRO A 172 9.12 18.80 -12.37
CA PRO A 172 9.52 19.24 -13.69
C PRO A 172 8.35 19.07 -14.68
N VAL A 173 8.15 20.09 -15.52
CA VAL A 173 7.13 20.13 -16.57
C VAL A 173 7.19 18.87 -17.46
N PRO A 174 6.02 18.34 -17.88
CA PRO A 174 5.99 17.20 -18.77
C PRO A 174 6.67 17.49 -20.13
N GLY A 175 7.51 16.56 -20.60
CA GLY A 175 8.17 16.63 -21.92
C GLY A 175 9.64 17.07 -21.91
N GLY A 176 10.23 17.32 -20.75
CA GLY A 176 11.67 17.56 -20.61
C GLY A 176 12.30 16.52 -19.70
N ALA A 177 13.49 16.04 -20.06
CA ALA A 177 14.43 15.43 -19.13
C ALA A 177 14.94 16.51 -18.14
N GLY A 178 14.02 17.10 -17.38
CA GLY A 178 14.36 17.95 -16.25
C GLY A 178 15.05 17.05 -15.24
N SER A 179 16.29 17.38 -14.89
CA SER A 179 16.99 16.72 -13.81
C SER A 179 16.08 16.75 -12.58
N ALA A 180 15.72 15.56 -12.06
CA ALA A 180 15.09 15.45 -10.76
C ALA A 180 15.89 16.30 -9.76
N PRO A 181 15.24 16.99 -8.80
CA PRO A 181 15.97 17.78 -7.80
C PRO A 181 17.10 16.95 -7.20
N LEU A 182 18.25 17.57 -6.88
CA LEU A 182 19.41 16.85 -6.34
C LEU A 182 19.05 16.03 -5.09
N ALA A 183 17.99 16.39 -4.35
CA ALA A 183 17.45 15.63 -3.23
C ALA A 183 16.66 14.36 -3.63
N VAL A 184 16.09 14.32 -4.84
CA VAL A 184 15.39 13.18 -5.45
C VAL A 184 16.39 12.24 -6.13
N ILE A 185 17.38 12.77 -6.87
CA ILE A 185 18.59 12.04 -7.35
C ILE A 185 19.38 11.49 -6.15
N VAL A 186 19.36 12.29 -5.08
CA VAL A 186 19.81 12.00 -3.71
C VAL A 186 19.43 10.59 -3.29
N GLY A 187 18.13 10.30 -3.39
CA GLY A 187 17.51 9.11 -2.79
C GLY A 187 18.10 8.80 -1.42
N ALA A 188 18.05 9.74 -0.47
CA ALA A 188 18.65 9.58 0.85
C ALA A 188 20.12 9.08 0.90
N ASN A 189 20.90 9.16 -0.20
CA ASN A 189 22.31 8.76 -0.27
C ASN A 189 23.24 9.90 0.20
N GLY A 190 22.91 10.50 1.35
CA GLY A 190 24.02 10.78 2.25
C GLY A 190 24.71 9.43 2.47
N ARG A 191 26.01 9.32 2.17
CA ARG A 191 26.78 8.08 2.37
C ARG A 191 26.68 7.63 3.83
N ILE A 192 25.61 6.92 4.19
CA ILE A 192 25.53 6.15 5.40
C ILE A 192 26.32 4.89 5.02
N ARG A 193 27.56 4.79 5.54
CA ARG A 193 28.21 3.48 5.73
C ARG A 193 27.11 2.52 6.12
N ARG A 194 27.00 1.33 5.50
CA ARG A 194 26.16 0.22 6.01
C ARG A 194 26.47 0.05 7.50
N SER A 195 25.81 0.81 8.36
CA SER A 195 25.75 0.53 9.77
C SER A 195 24.70 -0.53 9.79
N LYS A 196 25.12 -1.77 10.06
CA LYS A 196 24.25 -2.77 10.65
C LYS A 196 23.81 -2.24 12.01
N ARG A 197 23.04 -1.16 12.03
CA ARG A 197 22.21 -0.83 13.16
C ARG A 197 20.94 -1.59 12.86
N GLU A 198 20.90 -2.81 13.38
CA GLU A 198 19.64 -3.52 13.57
C GLU A 198 18.64 -2.46 14.06
N PRO A 199 17.49 -2.27 13.40
CA PRO A 199 16.41 -1.51 13.98
C PRO A 199 16.24 -2.02 15.41
N ASN A 200 16.01 -1.10 16.37
CA ASN A 200 15.72 -1.51 17.74
C ASN A 200 14.73 -2.68 17.75
N ALA A 201 14.83 -3.57 18.74
CA ALA A 201 13.86 -4.64 18.93
C ALA A 201 12.44 -4.07 18.70
N ARG A 202 11.69 -4.69 17.79
CA ARG A 202 10.33 -4.24 17.45
C ARG A 202 9.41 -4.68 18.58
N ASP A 203 9.06 -3.76 19.46
CA ASP A 203 8.16 -4.08 20.57
C ASP A 203 6.74 -4.28 20.04
N ARG A 204 6.28 -3.36 19.18
CA ARG A 204 5.03 -3.46 18.42
C ARG A 204 5.28 -3.56 16.93
N THR A 205 4.57 -4.46 16.28
CA THR A 205 4.64 -4.67 14.82
C THR A 205 3.28 -4.62 14.17
N ILE A 206 3.26 -4.17 12.91
CA ILE A 206 2.09 -4.25 12.04
C ILE A 206 2.50 -5.11 10.85
N ARG A 207 1.92 -6.29 10.73
CA ARG A 207 2.07 -7.11 9.52
C ARG A 207 0.96 -6.72 8.56
N ALA A 208 1.35 -6.23 7.39
CA ALA A 208 0.44 -5.89 6.32
C ALA A 208 0.49 -6.97 5.23
N ALA A 209 -0.68 -7.40 4.75
CA ALA A 209 -0.84 -8.17 3.53
C ALA A 209 -1.87 -7.47 2.64
N MET A 210 -1.58 -7.39 1.34
CA MET A 210 -2.41 -6.67 0.38
C MET A 210 -2.52 -7.47 -0.92
N GLY A 211 -3.74 -7.66 -1.40
CA GLY A 211 -4.03 -8.16 -2.74
C GLY A 211 -5.11 -7.33 -3.40
N ALA A 212 -5.41 -7.60 -4.66
CA ALA A 212 -6.42 -6.84 -5.39
C ALA A 212 -7.07 -7.64 -6.51
N THR A 213 -8.30 -7.24 -6.83
CA THR A 213 -9.05 -7.58 -8.04
C THR A 213 -8.94 -6.41 -9.05
N ALA A 214 -9.85 -6.31 -10.03
CA ALA A 214 -9.80 -5.23 -11.01
C ALA A 214 -10.07 -3.85 -10.38
N HIS A 215 -11.02 -3.77 -9.46
CA HIS A 215 -11.51 -2.50 -8.90
C HIS A 215 -11.35 -2.40 -7.37
N VAL A 216 -10.99 -3.50 -6.69
CA VAL A 216 -10.96 -3.59 -5.23
C VAL A 216 -9.58 -4.02 -4.73
N GLY A 217 -9.01 -3.23 -3.81
CA GLY A 217 -7.92 -3.68 -2.97
C GLY A 217 -8.46 -4.28 -1.68
N PHE A 218 -7.89 -5.40 -1.25
CA PHE A 218 -8.16 -6.00 0.05
C PHE A 218 -6.85 -5.95 0.85
N LEU A 219 -6.87 -5.31 2.01
CA LEU A 219 -5.74 -5.17 2.92
C LEU A 219 -6.06 -5.81 4.27
N ARG A 220 -5.09 -6.50 4.83
CA ARG A 220 -5.13 -7.06 6.19
C ARG A 220 -3.97 -6.49 7.00
N PHE A 221 -4.29 -5.94 8.16
CA PHE A 221 -3.32 -5.43 9.13
C PHE A 221 -3.42 -6.22 10.43
N ASP A 222 -2.36 -6.97 10.75
CA ASP A 222 -2.22 -7.69 12.02
C ASP A 222 -1.34 -6.89 12.98
N PHE A 223 -1.88 -6.54 14.15
CA PHE A 223 -1.22 -5.77 15.19
C PHE A 223 -0.71 -6.72 16.28
N GLU A 224 0.62 -6.80 16.44
CA GLU A 224 1.27 -7.68 17.41
C GLU A 224 2.13 -6.84 18.39
N ASP A 225 1.88 -6.99 19.69
CA ASP A 225 2.72 -6.44 20.77
C ASP A 225 3.45 -7.59 21.46
N ALA A 226 4.76 -7.71 21.20
CA ALA A 226 5.56 -8.83 21.65
C ALA A 226 5.86 -8.82 23.16
N PHE A 227 5.75 -7.66 23.81
CA PHE A 227 6.11 -7.49 25.22
C PHE A 227 4.94 -7.10 26.12
N GLY A 228 3.75 -6.87 25.55
CA GLY A 228 2.56 -6.49 26.28
C GLY A 228 2.82 -5.18 27.00
N SER A 229 2.94 -4.09 26.24
CA SER A 229 3.24 -2.76 26.75
C SER A 229 2.16 -2.26 27.71
N GLU A 230 2.22 -2.72 28.97
CA GLU A 230 1.35 -2.27 30.05
C GLU A 230 1.57 -0.77 30.29
N GLY A 231 0.54 0.03 30.05
CA GLY A 231 0.47 1.42 30.52
C GLY A 231 0.51 2.52 29.46
N LEU A 232 0.66 2.22 28.16
CA LEU A 232 0.45 3.19 27.09
C LEU A 232 -0.89 2.91 26.41
N SER A 233 -1.86 3.81 26.58
CA SER A 233 -3.15 3.77 25.88
C SER A 233 -2.98 4.11 24.40
N THR A 234 -2.41 3.20 23.62
CA THR A 234 -2.26 3.33 22.17
C THR A 234 -3.28 2.44 21.45
N GLU A 235 -4.06 3.04 20.57
CA GLU A 235 -5.07 2.33 19.77
C GLU A 235 -4.53 2.11 18.35
N PRO A 236 -4.78 0.94 17.74
CA PRO A 236 -4.67 0.78 16.31
C PRO A 236 -5.57 1.77 15.58
N TYR A 237 -5.08 2.35 14.50
CA TYR A 237 -5.87 3.19 13.60
C TYR A 237 -5.50 2.93 12.15
N ILE A 238 -6.42 3.29 11.26
CA ILE A 238 -6.15 3.36 9.83
C ILE A 238 -6.55 4.76 9.35
N HIS A 239 -5.61 5.42 8.67
CA HIS A 239 -5.82 6.68 7.98
C HIS A 239 -6.08 6.41 6.49
N VAL A 240 -7.07 7.09 5.92
CA VAL A 240 -7.43 7.05 4.51
C VAL A 240 -7.22 8.45 3.94
N GLN A 241 -6.25 8.60 3.07
CA GLN A 241 -5.96 9.85 2.36
C GLN A 241 -6.73 9.88 1.05
N ALA A 242 -7.65 10.84 0.91
CA ALA A 242 -8.32 11.13 -0.36
C ALA A 242 -7.46 12.00 -1.27
N SER A 243 -6.77 13.00 -0.71
CA SER A 243 -5.89 13.89 -1.48
C SER A 243 -4.67 14.35 -0.68
N HIS A 244 -3.61 14.71 -1.38
CA HIS A 244 -2.43 15.35 -0.81
C HIS A 244 -2.42 16.86 -1.14
N MET A 245 -1.33 17.57 -0.80
CA MET A 245 -1.29 19.03 -0.99
C MET A 245 -1.35 19.37 -2.49
N GLY A 246 -2.14 20.38 -2.84
CA GLY A 246 -2.36 20.77 -4.24
C GLY A 246 -3.57 20.10 -4.89
N TRP A 247 -4.13 19.05 -4.28
CA TRP A 247 -5.32 18.35 -4.78
C TRP A 247 -6.48 18.41 -3.80
N ASN A 248 -7.69 18.54 -4.36
CA ASN A 248 -8.92 18.53 -3.57
C ASN A 248 -9.41 17.10 -3.38
N GLY A 249 -9.84 16.81 -2.17
CA GLY A 249 -10.49 15.57 -1.79
C GLY A 249 -11.80 15.83 -1.06
N ASP A 250 -12.59 14.77 -0.92
CA ASP A 250 -13.78 14.70 -0.09
C ASP A 250 -13.76 13.36 0.65
N ILE A 251 -14.11 13.39 1.94
CA ILE A 251 -14.14 12.23 2.83
C ILE A 251 -15.46 12.27 3.60
N ARG A 252 -16.22 11.17 3.56
CA ARG A 252 -17.40 10.92 4.41
C ARG A 252 -17.20 9.63 5.18
N ILE A 253 -17.39 9.68 6.49
CA ILE A 253 -17.27 8.55 7.41
C ILE A 253 -18.67 8.14 7.84
N ASP A 254 -19.03 6.88 7.63
CA ASP A 254 -20.25 6.25 8.13
C ASP A 254 -19.89 5.15 9.13
N PRO A 255 -19.87 5.46 10.45
CA PRO A 255 -19.59 4.47 11.48
C PRO A 255 -20.62 3.34 11.54
N GLY A 256 -21.87 3.59 11.12
CA GLY A 256 -22.93 2.58 11.11
C GLY A 256 -22.71 1.49 10.07
N ARG A 257 -22.04 1.82 8.97
CA ARG A 257 -21.62 0.87 7.92
C ARG A 257 -20.18 0.40 8.06
N SER A 258 -19.42 0.93 9.03
CA SER A 258 -17.96 0.78 9.09
C SER A 258 -17.33 1.14 7.73
N GLU A 259 -17.73 2.28 7.16
CA GLU A 259 -17.29 2.75 5.84
C GLU A 259 -16.65 4.15 5.91
N ILE A 260 -15.60 4.35 5.12
CA ILE A 260 -15.13 5.68 4.69
C ILE A 260 -15.29 5.74 3.17
N SER A 261 -15.99 6.75 2.67
CA SER A 261 -16.15 7.02 1.24
C SER A 261 -15.58 8.37 0.88
N GLY A 262 -15.24 8.57 -0.39
CA GLY A 262 -14.65 9.83 -0.79
C GLY A 262 -14.44 9.98 -2.28
N SER A 263 -13.82 11.09 -2.62
CA SER A 263 -13.33 11.35 -3.98
C SER A 263 -12.13 12.29 -3.97
N ASN A 264 -11.40 12.33 -5.07
CA ASN A 264 -10.46 13.40 -5.36
C ASN A 264 -10.46 13.78 -6.83
N THR A 265 -9.94 14.96 -7.12
CA THR A 265 -9.82 15.49 -8.48
C THR A 265 -8.42 15.27 -9.05
N GLU A 266 -7.62 14.37 -8.46
CA GLU A 266 -6.22 14.20 -8.85
C GLU A 266 -6.11 13.59 -10.23
N ARG A 267 -5.52 14.33 -11.15
CA ARG A 267 -5.24 13.88 -12.50
C ARG A 267 -4.05 14.67 -13.00
N GLN A 268 -2.87 14.09 -12.99
CA GLN A 268 -1.62 14.81 -13.28
C GLN A 268 -1.31 14.91 -14.79
N ASP A 269 -1.83 13.99 -15.61
CA ASP A 269 -1.65 13.96 -17.07
C ASP A 269 -2.41 15.08 -17.81
N TYR A 270 -3.25 15.88 -17.12
CA TYR A 270 -4.02 16.99 -17.71
C TYR A 270 -3.19 18.02 -18.48
N LYS A 271 -1.88 18.12 -18.20
CA LYS A 271 -0.94 18.99 -18.92
C LYS A 271 -0.43 18.40 -20.23
N LEU A 272 -0.60 17.09 -20.46
CA LEU A 272 -0.08 16.36 -21.62
C LEU A 272 -1.03 16.36 -22.82
N GLY A 273 -2.33 16.52 -22.59
CA GLY A 273 -3.35 16.49 -23.65
C GLY A 273 -4.09 17.82 -23.82
N PRO A 274 -4.83 17.99 -24.92
CA PRO A 274 -5.68 19.17 -25.13
C PRO A 274 -6.87 19.23 -24.15
N ASN A 275 -7.28 18.09 -23.60
CA ASN A 275 -8.49 17.95 -22.80
C ASN A 275 -8.15 17.85 -21.30
N ARG A 276 -8.63 18.83 -20.53
CA ARG A 276 -8.44 18.88 -19.07
C ARG A 276 -9.39 17.96 -18.29
N SER A 277 -10.54 17.62 -18.88
CA SER A 277 -11.59 16.79 -18.27
C SER A 277 -11.93 17.25 -16.85
N VAL A 278 -12.55 18.44 -16.78
CA VAL A 278 -12.79 19.18 -15.53
C VAL A 278 -13.72 18.45 -14.56
N SER A 279 -14.51 17.51 -15.08
CA SER A 279 -15.45 16.71 -14.30
C SER A 279 -14.83 15.44 -13.73
N PHE A 280 -13.56 15.15 -14.08
CA PHE A 280 -12.85 13.97 -13.60
C PHE A 280 -12.80 13.92 -12.08
N LYS A 281 -13.14 12.75 -11.54
CA LYS A 281 -12.88 12.38 -10.15
C LYS A 281 -12.55 10.90 -10.05
N GLY A 282 -11.61 10.56 -9.18
CA GLY A 282 -11.52 9.22 -8.61
C GLY A 282 -12.45 9.14 -7.41
N PHE A 283 -13.33 8.15 -7.35
CA PHE A 283 -14.21 7.86 -6.23
C PHE A 283 -13.78 6.58 -5.54
N PHE A 284 -14.00 6.49 -4.24
CA PHE A 284 -13.71 5.27 -3.50
C PHE A 284 -14.67 5.03 -2.35
N ILE A 285 -14.73 3.78 -1.91
CA ILE A 285 -15.21 3.37 -0.58
C ILE A 285 -14.16 2.46 0.07
N SER A 286 -14.01 2.55 1.38
CA SER A 286 -13.21 1.65 2.22
C SER A 286 -14.12 1.09 3.31
N ARG A 287 -14.40 -0.22 3.26
CA ARG A 287 -15.21 -0.94 4.24
C ARG A 287 -14.30 -1.73 5.18
N PHE A 288 -14.51 -1.58 6.48
CA PHE A 288 -13.68 -2.17 7.53
C PHE A 288 -14.37 -3.37 8.16
N SER A 289 -13.60 -4.39 8.52
CA SER A 289 -14.10 -5.65 9.08
C SER A 289 -14.63 -5.55 10.51
N ILE A 290 -14.34 -4.46 11.22
CA ILE A 290 -14.76 -4.23 12.60
C ILE A 290 -15.26 -2.80 12.81
N PRO A 291 -16.17 -2.57 13.79
CA PRO A 291 -16.64 -1.23 14.14
C PRO A 291 -15.54 -0.32 14.70
N PHE A 292 -15.75 0.99 14.54
CA PHE A 292 -14.81 2.02 15.01
C PHE A 292 -15.01 2.32 16.51
N SER A 293 -13.91 2.49 17.26
CA SER A 293 -13.97 3.05 18.63
C SER A 293 -14.11 4.57 18.60
N SER A 294 -13.47 5.21 17.63
CA SER A 294 -13.60 6.63 17.33
C SER A 294 -13.17 6.91 15.89
N PHE A 295 -13.49 8.10 15.40
CA PHE A 295 -13.16 8.52 14.03
C PHE A 295 -12.94 10.02 13.97
N GLY A 296 -12.42 10.49 12.85
CA GLY A 296 -12.30 11.92 12.56
C GLY A 296 -11.74 12.20 11.18
N THR A 297 -11.65 13.48 10.85
CA THR A 297 -11.08 13.95 9.58
C THR A 297 -9.74 14.60 9.78
N THR A 298 -8.95 14.65 8.70
CA THR A 298 -7.65 15.32 8.66
C THR A 298 -7.59 16.31 7.49
N ASN A 299 -6.98 17.47 7.71
CA ASN A 299 -6.57 18.40 6.65
C ASN A 299 -5.06 18.65 6.79
N GLY A 300 -4.25 18.01 5.95
CA GLY A 300 -2.81 17.90 6.21
C GLY A 300 -2.55 17.33 7.61
N GLY A 301 -1.75 18.04 8.42
CA GLY A 301 -1.46 17.65 9.81
C GLY A 301 -2.56 17.99 10.82
N ASN A 302 -3.60 18.73 10.42
CA ASN A 302 -4.67 19.12 11.34
C ASN A 302 -5.66 17.97 11.53
N VAL A 303 -5.77 17.44 12.75
CA VAL A 303 -6.67 16.34 13.10
C VAL A 303 -7.91 16.87 13.80
N THR A 304 -9.10 16.52 13.31
CA THR A 304 -10.39 16.88 13.92
C THR A 304 -11.16 15.62 14.28
N GLY A 305 -11.21 15.28 15.57
CA GLY A 305 -11.99 14.15 16.09
C GLY A 305 -13.50 14.37 15.99
N ASN A 306 -14.26 13.27 15.87
CA ASN A 306 -15.73 13.26 15.73
C ASN A 306 -16.28 14.03 14.53
N SER A 307 -15.42 14.41 13.59
CA SER A 307 -15.82 14.95 12.29
C SER A 307 -16.08 13.80 11.33
N ALA A 308 -17.27 13.75 10.72
CA ALA A 308 -17.67 12.70 9.78
C ALA A 308 -17.56 13.14 8.30
N HIS A 309 -17.27 14.42 8.03
CA HIS A 309 -17.18 14.95 6.68
C HIS A 309 -16.13 16.04 6.58
N ILE A 310 -15.32 16.00 5.53
CA ILE A 310 -14.45 17.09 5.11
C ILE A 310 -14.38 17.14 3.59
N SER A 311 -14.19 18.33 3.05
CA SER A 311 -13.90 18.55 1.64
C SER A 311 -12.87 19.68 1.48
N GLY A 312 -12.03 19.60 0.46
CA GLY A 312 -11.03 20.61 0.13
C GLY A 312 -9.62 20.01 -0.01
N GLY A 313 -8.62 20.89 -0.01
CA GLY A 313 -7.22 20.48 -0.19
C GLY A 313 -6.72 19.56 0.93
N PHE A 314 -5.86 18.60 0.57
CA PHE A 314 -5.15 17.73 1.53
C PHE A 314 -6.07 16.97 2.51
N SER A 315 -7.19 16.46 2.00
CA SER A 315 -8.25 15.85 2.81
C SER A 315 -7.98 14.37 3.09
N GLY A 316 -8.24 13.94 4.33
CA GLY A 316 -8.21 12.55 4.75
C GLY A 316 -9.18 12.26 5.90
N GLY A 317 -9.32 10.98 6.24
CA GLY A 317 -10.11 10.49 7.37
C GLY A 317 -9.32 9.46 8.16
N TYR A 318 -9.64 9.28 9.42
CA TYR A 318 -9.10 8.18 10.23
C TYR A 318 -10.21 7.51 11.02
N VAL A 319 -9.98 6.24 11.31
CA VAL A 319 -10.77 5.42 12.23
C VAL A 319 -9.83 4.74 13.21
N LYS A 320 -10.20 4.75 14.49
CA LYS A 320 -9.52 4.00 15.54
C LYS A 320 -10.32 2.76 15.91
N PHE A 321 -9.63 1.78 16.44
CA PHE A 321 -10.20 0.51 16.87
C PHE A 321 -9.92 0.27 18.36
N PRO A 322 -10.69 -0.61 19.03
CA PRO A 322 -10.41 -1.00 20.40
C PRO A 322 -8.94 -1.40 20.60
N ALA A 323 -8.33 -1.03 21.74
CA ALA A 323 -6.90 -1.25 22.00
C ALA A 323 -6.45 -2.73 21.94
N ASN A 324 -7.38 -3.68 22.13
CA ASN A 324 -7.14 -5.12 22.03
C ASN A 324 -7.35 -5.68 20.61
N THR A 325 -7.54 -4.82 19.60
CA THR A 325 -7.69 -5.24 18.21
C THR A 325 -6.39 -5.83 17.71
N THR A 326 -6.44 -7.10 17.28
CA THR A 326 -5.27 -7.82 16.73
C THR A 326 -5.27 -7.87 15.21
N ARG A 327 -6.43 -7.67 14.57
CA ARG A 327 -6.59 -7.73 13.11
C ARG A 327 -7.63 -6.74 12.63
N VAL A 328 -7.30 -6.01 11.57
CA VAL A 328 -8.25 -5.20 10.80
C VAL A 328 -8.11 -5.55 9.32
N GLU A 329 -9.24 -5.85 8.70
CA GLU A 329 -9.36 -6.08 7.27
C GLU A 329 -10.09 -4.90 6.63
N VAL A 330 -9.58 -4.40 5.50
CA VAL A 330 -10.14 -3.25 4.78
C VAL A 330 -10.27 -3.61 3.31
N ARG A 331 -11.50 -3.49 2.79
CA ARG A 331 -11.81 -3.61 1.37
C ARG A 331 -12.01 -2.22 0.80
N THR A 332 -11.14 -1.80 -0.11
CA THR A 332 -11.22 -0.48 -0.74
C THR A 332 -11.50 -0.61 -2.22
N ALA A 333 -12.70 -0.19 -2.63
CA ALA A 333 -13.12 -0.21 -4.02
C ALA A 333 -13.04 1.18 -4.64
N VAL A 334 -12.65 1.24 -5.91
CA VAL A 334 -12.46 2.47 -6.68
C VAL A 334 -13.42 2.50 -7.87
N SER A 335 -13.81 3.70 -8.28
CA SER A 335 -14.64 3.98 -9.45
C SER A 335 -14.27 5.33 -10.05
N PHE A 336 -14.37 5.48 -11.38
CA PHE A 336 -14.32 6.79 -12.03
C PHE A 336 -15.71 7.37 -12.32
N VAL A 337 -16.76 6.65 -11.93
CA VAL A 337 -18.16 7.03 -12.16
C VAL A 337 -18.79 7.66 -10.92
N SER A 338 -18.81 6.95 -9.79
CA SER A 338 -19.36 7.47 -8.53
C SER A 338 -19.00 6.62 -7.31
N VAL A 339 -19.28 7.13 -6.11
CA VAL A 339 -19.18 6.36 -4.85
C VAL A 339 -20.11 5.14 -4.87
N GLU A 340 -21.31 5.30 -5.43
CA GLU A 340 -22.29 4.22 -5.56
C GLU A 340 -21.80 3.11 -6.49
N GLN A 341 -21.12 3.47 -7.59
CA GLN A 341 -20.54 2.49 -8.49
C GLN A 341 -19.33 1.79 -7.84
N ALA A 342 -18.47 2.53 -7.12
CA ALA A 342 -17.40 1.92 -6.33
C ALA A 342 -17.94 0.89 -5.32
N ARG A 343 -19.08 1.19 -4.69
CA ARG A 343 -19.75 0.24 -3.78
C ARG A 343 -20.25 -1.01 -4.48
N LYS A 344 -20.81 -0.89 -5.69
CA LYS A 344 -21.18 -2.05 -6.51
C LYS A 344 -19.97 -2.89 -6.89
N ASN A 345 -18.86 -2.26 -7.30
CA ASN A 345 -17.63 -2.97 -7.61
C ASN A 345 -17.14 -3.80 -6.40
N LEU A 346 -17.23 -3.24 -5.18
CA LEU A 346 -16.94 -3.98 -3.95
C LEU A 346 -17.85 -5.20 -3.80
N GLU A 347 -19.17 -4.99 -3.91
CA GLU A 347 -20.17 -6.05 -3.73
C GLU A 347 -20.04 -7.17 -4.76
N PHE A 348 -19.61 -6.87 -5.99
CA PHE A 348 -19.43 -7.87 -7.04
C PHE A 348 -18.10 -8.62 -6.96
N GLU A 349 -17.01 -7.95 -6.58
CA GLU A 349 -15.67 -8.55 -6.66
C GLU A 349 -15.17 -9.13 -5.34
N VAL A 350 -15.49 -8.48 -4.22
CA VAL A 350 -15.01 -8.87 -2.89
C VAL A 350 -16.13 -8.63 -1.86
N PRO A 351 -17.23 -9.41 -1.91
CA PRO A 351 -18.31 -9.29 -0.93
C PRO A 351 -17.84 -9.60 0.50
N ASP A 352 -18.66 -9.27 1.50
CA ASP A 352 -18.28 -9.34 2.91
C ASP A 352 -17.95 -10.77 3.39
N ASP A 353 -18.53 -11.79 2.75
CA ASP A 353 -18.31 -13.21 3.04
C ASP A 353 -17.10 -13.82 2.30
N MET A 354 -16.54 -13.12 1.31
CA MET A 354 -15.29 -13.51 0.68
C MET A 354 -14.12 -13.26 1.64
N SER A 355 -13.36 -14.31 1.95
CA SER A 355 -12.16 -14.20 2.78
C SER A 355 -11.01 -13.57 2.00
N PHE A 356 -10.04 -12.98 2.70
CA PHE A 356 -8.81 -12.48 2.09
C PHE A 356 -8.09 -13.60 1.32
N GLU A 357 -7.98 -14.79 1.92
CA GLU A 357 -7.38 -15.97 1.31
C GLU A 357 -8.05 -16.36 0.00
N ASP A 358 -9.39 -16.40 -0.06
CA ASP A 358 -10.12 -16.77 -1.27
C ASP A 358 -9.90 -15.75 -2.39
N MET A 359 -9.83 -14.46 -2.07
CA MET A 359 -9.48 -13.42 -3.03
C MET A 359 -8.06 -13.63 -3.57
N ILE A 360 -7.07 -13.88 -2.69
CA ILE A 360 -5.69 -14.14 -3.11
C ILE A 360 -5.59 -15.36 -4.02
N GLU A 361 -6.29 -16.46 -3.69
CA GLU A 361 -6.34 -17.65 -4.54
C GLU A 361 -6.98 -17.35 -5.91
N SER A 362 -8.05 -16.55 -5.94
CA SER A 362 -8.70 -16.12 -7.18
C SER A 362 -7.78 -15.28 -8.07
N THR A 363 -7.10 -14.28 -7.51
CA THR A 363 -6.12 -13.44 -8.23
C THR A 363 -4.94 -14.27 -8.72
N LYS A 364 -4.43 -15.19 -7.89
CA LYS A 364 -3.37 -16.13 -8.27
C LYS A 364 -3.80 -17.04 -9.42
N HIS A 365 -5.01 -17.57 -9.38
CA HIS A 365 -5.57 -18.39 -10.47
C HIS A 365 -5.68 -17.59 -11.78
N THR A 366 -6.11 -16.33 -11.70
CA THR A 366 -6.21 -15.43 -12.86
C THR A 366 -4.85 -15.19 -13.52
N TRP A 367 -3.79 -14.99 -12.72
CA TRP A 367 -2.43 -14.88 -13.24
C TRP A 367 -1.93 -16.20 -13.84
N LEU A 368 -2.22 -17.34 -13.21
CA LEU A 368 -1.85 -18.66 -13.73
C LEU A 368 -2.54 -18.98 -15.06
N ASP A 369 -3.80 -18.58 -15.26
CA ASP A 369 -4.47 -18.73 -16.57
C ASP A 369 -3.71 -18.00 -17.68
N LYS A 370 -3.03 -16.88 -17.39
CA LYS A 370 -2.25 -16.14 -18.40
C LYS A 370 -0.82 -16.64 -18.53
N LEU A 371 -0.06 -16.62 -17.43
CA LEU A 371 1.38 -16.93 -17.45
C LEU A 371 1.63 -18.42 -17.58
N GLY A 372 0.72 -19.28 -17.08
CA GLY A 372 0.83 -20.73 -17.18
C GLY A 372 0.66 -21.29 -18.60
N ARG A 373 0.26 -20.46 -19.58
CA ARG A 373 0.16 -20.86 -21.00
C ARG A 373 1.53 -21.09 -21.64
N VAL A 374 2.60 -20.58 -21.04
CA VAL A 374 3.96 -20.73 -21.54
C VAL A 374 4.76 -21.55 -20.54
N THR A 375 5.36 -22.65 -21.01
CA THR A 375 6.32 -23.47 -20.26
C THR A 375 7.70 -23.30 -20.87
N ILE A 376 8.71 -23.05 -20.03
CA ILE A 376 10.11 -22.90 -20.45
C ILE A 376 10.92 -24.10 -19.98
N GLU A 377 11.55 -24.79 -20.93
CA GLU A 377 12.44 -25.93 -20.69
C GLU A 377 13.86 -25.62 -21.20
N GLY A 378 14.86 -26.39 -20.74
CA GLY A 378 16.24 -26.29 -21.24
C GLY A 378 17.01 -25.03 -20.82
N VAL A 379 16.66 -24.41 -19.68
CA VAL A 379 17.36 -23.21 -19.19
C VAL A 379 18.76 -23.52 -18.66
N ASN A 380 19.71 -22.63 -18.93
CA ASN A 380 21.07 -22.71 -18.39
C ASN A 380 21.03 -22.70 -16.86
N SER A 381 21.90 -23.50 -16.22
CA SER A 381 22.07 -23.45 -14.77
C SER A 381 22.76 -22.15 -14.38
N THR A 382 22.07 -21.31 -13.61
CA THR A 382 22.57 -20.06 -13.03
C THR A 382 22.32 -20.07 -11.52
N ASP A 383 22.77 -19.04 -10.80
CA ASP A 383 22.29 -18.81 -9.44
C ASP A 383 20.83 -18.31 -9.43
N LYS A 384 20.23 -18.26 -8.24
CA LYS A 384 18.82 -17.89 -8.03
C LYS A 384 18.50 -16.46 -8.48
N GLU A 385 19.45 -15.54 -8.36
CA GLU A 385 19.26 -14.12 -8.72
C GLU A 385 19.29 -13.91 -10.23
N HIS A 386 19.92 -14.83 -10.98
CA HIS A 386 20.10 -14.74 -12.43
C HIS A 386 19.30 -15.80 -13.21
N ASP A 387 18.26 -16.38 -12.63
CA ASP A 387 17.39 -17.35 -13.32
C ASP A 387 16.70 -16.70 -14.55
N PRO A 388 16.97 -17.17 -15.79
CA PRO A 388 16.37 -16.58 -17.00
C PRO A 388 14.83 -16.63 -17.02
N ARG A 389 14.24 -17.59 -16.30
CA ARG A 389 12.78 -17.68 -16.17
C ARG A 389 12.23 -16.48 -15.42
N THR A 390 12.98 -15.95 -14.46
CA THR A 390 12.59 -14.75 -13.71
C THR A 390 12.44 -13.56 -14.65
N ILE A 391 13.40 -13.36 -15.57
CA ILE A 391 13.35 -12.28 -16.57
C ILE A 391 12.13 -12.47 -17.48
N TRP A 392 11.93 -13.68 -18.01
CA TRP A 392 10.84 -13.96 -18.94
C TRP A 392 9.45 -13.76 -18.32
N TYR A 393 9.18 -14.41 -17.19
CA TYR A 393 7.87 -14.33 -16.55
C TYR A 393 7.60 -12.93 -15.97
N THR A 394 8.63 -12.22 -15.51
CA THR A 394 8.49 -10.82 -15.07
C THR A 394 8.19 -9.89 -16.24
N GLY A 395 8.87 -10.07 -17.39
CA GLY A 395 8.56 -9.34 -18.61
C GLY A 395 7.12 -9.56 -19.09
N LEU A 396 6.64 -10.80 -19.06
CA LEU A 396 5.25 -11.13 -19.39
C LEU A 396 4.25 -10.54 -18.39
N TYR A 397 4.57 -10.55 -17.09
CA TYR A 397 3.79 -9.85 -16.07
C TYR A 397 3.64 -8.35 -16.40
N HIS A 398 4.74 -7.65 -16.71
CA HIS A 398 4.67 -6.23 -17.07
C HIS A 398 3.87 -5.98 -18.37
N ALA A 399 3.99 -6.87 -19.36
CA ALA A 399 3.25 -6.76 -20.62
C ALA A 399 1.73 -6.88 -20.46
N LEU A 400 1.27 -7.46 -19.34
CA LEU A 400 -0.15 -7.67 -19.03
C LEU A 400 -0.70 -6.64 -18.03
N GLN A 401 0.06 -5.58 -17.72
CA GLN A 401 -0.44 -4.51 -16.87
C GLN A 401 -1.19 -3.42 -17.65
N TYR A 402 -0.91 -3.25 -18.94
CA TYR A 402 -1.48 -2.17 -19.74
C TYR A 402 -1.90 -2.64 -21.14
N PRO A 403 -2.93 -2.01 -21.75
CA PRO A 403 -3.78 -0.96 -21.19
C PRO A 403 -4.71 -1.48 -20.08
N ASN A 404 -5.01 -0.64 -19.09
CA ASN A 404 -5.97 -0.99 -18.04
C ASN A 404 -7.40 -1.01 -18.60
N ASP A 405 -8.22 -1.93 -18.12
CA ASP A 405 -9.67 -1.90 -18.34
C ASP A 405 -10.31 -0.86 -17.41
N PHE A 406 -10.73 0.29 -17.96
CA PHE A 406 -11.42 1.36 -17.21
C PHE A 406 -12.95 1.17 -17.15
N SER A 407 -13.45 0.01 -17.56
CA SER A 407 -14.88 -0.28 -17.57
C SER A 407 -15.32 -1.05 -16.33
N GLU A 408 -16.39 -0.57 -15.72
CA GLU A 408 -16.90 -1.03 -14.43
C GLU A 408 -18.21 -1.81 -14.64
N PRO A 409 -18.38 -2.99 -14.02
CA PRO A 409 -19.56 -3.83 -14.21
C PRO A 409 -20.84 -3.21 -13.64
N LEU A 410 -21.99 -3.41 -14.30
CA LEU A 410 -23.31 -3.01 -13.77
C LEU A 410 -24.03 -4.14 -13.02
N SER A 411 -23.61 -5.39 -13.19
CA SER A 411 -24.03 -6.58 -12.42
C SER A 411 -22.85 -7.55 -12.26
N ASP A 412 -23.02 -8.56 -11.41
CA ASP A 412 -22.07 -9.67 -11.19
C ASP A 412 -22.13 -10.76 -12.28
N GLU A 413 -23.05 -10.63 -13.24
CA GLU A 413 -23.22 -11.59 -14.33
C GLU A 413 -22.09 -11.48 -15.37
N THR A 414 -21.59 -12.63 -15.84
CA THR A 414 -20.60 -12.66 -16.91
C THR A 414 -21.17 -12.04 -18.19
N GLY A 415 -20.47 -11.04 -18.74
CA GLY A 415 -20.95 -10.30 -19.92
C GLY A 415 -21.94 -9.18 -19.61
N SER A 416 -22.08 -8.80 -18.33
CA SER A 416 -22.88 -7.64 -17.93
C SER A 416 -22.51 -6.38 -18.72
N ALA A 417 -23.51 -5.55 -19.00
CA ALA A 417 -23.28 -4.18 -19.44
C ALA A 417 -22.29 -3.49 -18.48
N LYS A 418 -21.43 -2.64 -19.05
CA LYS A 418 -20.44 -1.90 -18.26
C LYS A 418 -20.70 -0.41 -18.34
N VAL A 419 -20.15 0.32 -17.37
CA VAL A 419 -20.14 1.77 -17.33
C VAL A 419 -18.69 2.24 -17.24
N TYR A 420 -18.38 3.38 -17.84
CA TYR A 420 -17.04 3.96 -17.75
C TYR A 420 -17.11 5.47 -17.86
N TYR A 421 -16.15 6.13 -17.21
CA TYR A 421 -15.91 7.54 -17.42
C TYR A 421 -15.08 7.74 -18.68
N ASN A 422 -15.61 8.49 -19.65
CA ASN A 422 -14.90 8.82 -20.87
C ASN A 422 -14.10 10.12 -20.67
N GLY A 423 -12.80 9.98 -20.42
CA GLY A 423 -11.89 11.12 -20.28
C GLY A 423 -11.82 12.02 -21.52
N TYR A 424 -12.14 11.53 -22.72
CA TYR A 424 -12.16 12.34 -23.93
C TYR A 424 -13.42 13.22 -24.04
N ALA A 425 -14.56 12.70 -23.57
CA ALA A 425 -15.86 13.38 -23.62
C ALA A 425 -16.27 14.06 -22.30
N ASP A 426 -15.46 13.93 -21.24
CA ASP A 426 -15.73 14.46 -19.89
C ASP A 426 -17.12 14.04 -19.36
N SER A 427 -17.53 12.79 -19.64
CA SER A 427 -18.86 12.28 -19.31
C SER A 427 -18.87 10.77 -19.11
N VAL A 428 -19.91 10.27 -18.44
CA VAL A 428 -20.11 8.84 -18.16
C VAL A 428 -20.87 8.20 -19.31
N HIS A 429 -20.37 7.08 -19.79
CA HIS A 429 -20.97 6.27 -20.84
C HIS A 429 -21.28 4.86 -20.32
N LYS A 430 -22.31 4.24 -20.86
CA LYS A 430 -22.58 2.81 -20.67
C LYS A 430 -22.21 2.09 -21.96
N SER A 431 -21.45 1.02 -21.87
CA SER A 431 -21.26 0.13 -23.00
C SER A 431 -22.41 -0.86 -23.06
N ASN A 432 -23.09 -0.88 -24.21
CA ASN A 432 -23.83 -2.02 -24.75
C ASN A 432 -23.68 -2.07 -26.29
N GLU A 433 -22.72 -1.34 -26.85
CA GLU A 433 -22.58 -1.10 -28.29
C GLU A 433 -21.31 -1.70 -28.87
#